data_AF-A0A968B6M2-F1
#
_entry.id   AF-A0A968B6M2-F1
#
_cell.length_a   1.000
_cell.length_b   1.000
_cell.length_c   1.000
_cell.angle_alpha   90.00
_cell.angle_beta   90.00
_cell.angle_gamma   90.00
#
_symmetry.space_group_name_H-M   'P 1'
#
loop_
_entity.id
_entity.type
_entity.pdbx_description
1 polymer ?
#
loop_
_entity_poly.entity_id
_entity_poly.type
_entity_poly.pdbx_seq_one_letter_code
_entity_poly.pdbx_strand_id
1 'polypeptide(L)'
;MNLVFSLHDSAQVRSLITGAGFGSVSISSHEKSLRLPAPEDFLWQFVYSTPLAVAVAEAEEEHLASFEREVIAKWQQFAQGPALVVQVRLVTAIARKE
;
A
#
# COMPACT_ATOMS: atom_id res chain seq x y z
N MET A 1 -2.95 2.15 17.18
CA MET A 1 -3.45 1.10 16.27
C MET A 1 -2.23 0.47 15.61
N ASN A 2 -1.92 -0.80 15.90
CA ASN A 2 -0.78 -1.49 15.27
C ASN A 2 -1.22 -1.95 13.88
N LEU A 3 -0.77 -1.26 12.83
CA LEU A 3 -1.00 -1.66 11.45
C LEU A 3 -0.13 -2.89 11.16
N VAL A 4 -0.77 -4.05 11.11
CA VAL A 4 -0.13 -5.30 10.70
C VAL A 4 0.43 -5.07 9.29
N PHE A 5 1.75 -5.23 9.12
CA PHE A 5 2.50 -5.02 7.86
C PHE A 5 2.79 -3.58 7.42
N SER A 6 2.97 -2.62 8.33
CA SER A 6 3.41 -1.27 7.94
C SER A 6 4.66 -0.80 8.67
N LEU A 7 5.78 -0.69 7.95
CA LEU A 7 7.01 0.00 8.38
C LEU A 7 6.86 1.52 8.23
N HIS A 8 5.84 2.09 8.87
CA HIS A 8 5.51 3.52 8.78
C HIS A 8 6.22 4.38 9.83
N ASP A 9 6.66 3.77 10.93
CA ASP A 9 7.39 4.48 11.98
C ASP A 9 8.88 4.52 11.66
N SER A 10 9.37 5.72 11.35
CA SER A 10 10.79 5.98 11.10
C SER A 10 11.71 5.56 12.25
N ALA A 11 11.26 5.64 13.51
CA ALA A 11 12.04 5.22 14.67
C ALA A 11 12.18 3.70 14.74
N GLN A 12 11.07 2.98 14.49
CA GLN A 12 11.08 1.53 14.38
C GLN A 12 11.98 1.06 13.22
N VAL A 13 11.88 1.71 12.05
CA VAL A 13 12.73 1.41 10.88
C VAL A 13 14.21 1.62 11.22
N ARG A 14 14.57 2.71 11.93
CA ARG A 14 15.95 2.93 12.39
C ARG A 14 16.44 1.80 13.28
N SER A 15 15.63 1.43 14.27
CA SER A 15 15.96 0.37 15.22
C SER A 15 16.22 -0.96 14.52
N LEU A 16 15.36 -1.33 13.57
CA LEU A 16 15.51 -2.56 12.77
C LEU A 16 16.78 -2.55 11.91
N ILE A 17 17.08 -1.43 11.24
CA ILE A 17 18.27 -1.32 10.37
C ILE A 17 19.56 -1.37 11.18
N THR A 18 19.62 -0.65 12.30
CA THR A 18 20.78 -0.69 13.20
C THR A 18 20.92 -2.06 13.87
N GLY A 19 19.82 -2.69 14.30
CA GLY A 19 19.83 -4.04 14.86
C GLY A 19 20.31 -5.11 13.87
N ALA A 20 20.17 -4.87 12.57
CA ALA A 20 20.72 -5.71 11.51
C ALA A 20 22.21 -5.46 11.22
N GLY A 21 22.89 -4.59 11.98
CA GLY A 21 24.33 -4.31 11.85
C GLY A 21 24.69 -3.25 10.80
N PHE A 22 23.72 -2.47 10.31
CA PHE A 22 24.00 -1.37 9.40
C PHE A 22 24.29 -0.07 10.17
N GLY A 23 25.33 0.65 9.72
CA GLY A 23 25.73 1.95 10.22
C GLY A 23 25.30 3.09 9.30
N SER A 24 25.60 4.33 9.70
CA SER A 24 25.34 5.55 8.91
C SER A 24 23.87 5.68 8.42
N VAL A 25 22.91 5.40 9.30
CA VAL A 25 21.49 5.31 8.94
C VAL A 25 20.86 6.70 8.80
N SER A 26 20.42 7.04 7.59
CA SER A 26 19.57 8.19 7.27
C SER A 26 18.16 7.70 6.93
N ILE A 27 17.14 8.34 7.51
CA ILE A 27 15.74 8.03 7.25
C ILE A 27 15.00 9.33 6.97
N SER A 28 14.21 9.33 5.92
CA SER A 28 13.25 10.39 5.63
C SER A 28 11.86 9.82 5.45
N SER A 29 10.86 10.66 5.67
CA SER A 29 9.46 10.34 5.45
C SER A 29 8.82 11.46 4.65
N HIS A 30 8.08 11.11 3.61
CA HIS A 30 7.41 12.06 2.75
C HIS A 30 5.98 11.61 2.48
N GLU A 31 5.03 12.53 2.56
CA GLU A 31 3.69 12.30 2.06
C GLU A 31 3.66 12.57 0.55
N LYS A 32 3.01 11.69 -0.19
CA LYS A 32 2.86 11.81 -1.64
C LYS A 32 1.42 11.56 -2.02
N SER A 33 0.88 12.50 -2.79
CA SER A 33 -0.39 12.34 -3.47
C SER A 33 -0.15 11.52 -4.74
N LEU A 34 -0.79 10.35 -4.84
CA LEU A 34 -0.78 9.53 -6.04
C LEU A 34 -2.13 9.64 -6.73
N ARG A 35 -2.08 9.89 -8.05
CA ARG A 35 -3.23 9.74 -8.94
C ARG A 35 -3.14 8.38 -9.60
N LEU A 36 -4.15 7.56 -9.36
CA LEU A 36 -4.32 6.22 -9.89
C LEU A 36 -5.47 6.24 -10.91
N PRO A 37 -5.63 5.18 -11.72
CA PRO A 37 -6.84 5.00 -12.53
C PRO A 37 -8.13 5.10 -11.68
N ALA A 38 -9.28 5.17 -12.34
CA ALA A 38 -10.57 5.14 -11.66
C ALA A 38 -10.71 3.85 -10.82
N PRO A 39 -11.52 3.85 -9.74
CA PRO A 39 -11.68 2.68 -8.87
C PRO A 39 -11.95 1.37 -9.63
N GLU A 40 -12.84 1.41 -10.62
CA GLU A 40 -13.21 0.29 -11.50
C GLU A 40 -12.04 -0.24 -12.33
N ASP A 41 -11.15 0.64 -12.77
CA ASP A 41 -9.98 0.26 -13.57
C ASP A 41 -8.79 -0.17 -12.71
N PHE A 42 -8.73 0.28 -11.46
CA PHE A 42 -7.59 0.09 -10.58
C PHE A 42 -7.67 -1.15 -9.70
N LEU A 43 -8.87 -1.51 -9.20
CA LEU A 43 -9.03 -2.55 -8.18
C LEU A 43 -8.34 -3.86 -8.55
N TRP A 44 -8.70 -4.43 -9.70
CA TRP A 44 -8.20 -5.74 -10.09
C TRP A 44 -6.71 -5.71 -10.44
N GLN A 45 -6.22 -4.61 -11.02
CA GLN A 45 -4.78 -4.42 -11.23
C GLN A 45 -4.02 -4.46 -9.90
N PHE A 46 -4.53 -3.78 -8.88
CA PHE A 46 -3.94 -3.80 -7.55
C PHE A 46 -3.97 -5.19 -6.94
N VAL A 47 -5.15 -5.86 -6.93
CA VAL A 47 -5.31 -7.20 -6.37
C VAL A 47 -4.33 -8.19 -7.01
N TYR A 48 -4.25 -8.21 -8.35
CA TYR A 48 -3.36 -9.11 -9.08
C TYR A 48 -1.86 -8.81 -8.90
N SER A 49 -1.50 -7.61 -8.43
CA SER A 49 -0.12 -7.24 -8.09
C SER A 49 0.32 -7.70 -6.69
N THR A 50 -0.58 -8.29 -5.90
CA THR A 50 -0.34 -8.69 -4.51
C THR A 50 -0.57 -10.19 -4.29
N PRO A 51 -0.14 -10.77 -3.15
CA PRO A 51 -0.46 -12.15 -2.82
C PRO A 51 -1.96 -12.46 -2.73
N LEU A 52 -2.84 -11.45 -2.69
CA LEU A 52 -4.30 -11.65 -2.77
C LEU A 52 -4.74 -12.29 -4.09
N ALA A 53 -3.93 -12.19 -5.16
CA ALA A 53 -4.19 -12.82 -6.45
C ALA A 53 -4.53 -14.32 -6.33
N VAL A 54 -3.86 -15.03 -5.41
CA VAL A 54 -4.09 -16.47 -5.19
C VAL A 54 -5.47 -16.70 -4.58
N ALA A 55 -5.84 -15.90 -3.57
CA ALA A 55 -7.13 -16.03 -2.90
C ALA A 55 -8.32 -15.72 -3.82
N VAL A 56 -8.17 -14.75 -4.73
CA VAL A 56 -9.26 -14.40 -5.67
C VAL A 56 -9.36 -15.36 -6.85
N ALA A 57 -8.29 -16.08 -7.20
CA ALA A 57 -8.31 -17.08 -8.26
C ALA A 57 -9.18 -18.31 -7.91
N GLU A 58 -9.37 -18.59 -6.62
CA GLU A 58 -10.17 -19.71 -6.11
C GLU A 58 -11.63 -19.31 -5.82
N ALA A 59 -11.97 -18.03 -5.92
CA ALA A 59 -13.29 -17.52 -5.55
C ALA A 59 -14.30 -17.62 -6.71
N GLU A 60 -15.57 -17.81 -6.36
CA GLU A 60 -16.66 -17.81 -7.34
C GLU A 60 -16.93 -16.40 -7.89
N GLU A 61 -17.36 -16.33 -9.14
CA GLU A 61 -17.60 -15.08 -9.86
C GLU A 61 -18.61 -14.15 -9.14
N GLU A 62 -19.66 -14.71 -8.52
CA GLU A 62 -20.63 -13.92 -7.75
C GLU A 62 -19.99 -13.22 -6.54
N HIS A 63 -19.07 -13.91 -5.85
CA HIS A 63 -18.33 -13.33 -4.73
C HIS A 63 -17.37 -12.23 -5.21
N LEU A 64 -16.70 -12.44 -6.34
CA LEU A 64 -15.83 -11.42 -6.95
C LEU A 64 -16.62 -10.17 -7.35
N ALA A 65 -17.80 -10.33 -7.94
CA ALA A 65 -18.68 -9.22 -8.32
C ALA A 65 -19.28 -8.48 -7.11
N SER A 66 -19.57 -9.18 -5.99
CA SER A 66 -19.95 -8.52 -4.74
C SER A 66 -18.78 -7.73 -4.15
N PHE A 67 -17.60 -8.35 -4.10
CA PHE A 67 -16.38 -7.74 -3.60
C PHE A 67 -16.02 -6.46 -4.37
N GLU A 68 -16.06 -6.51 -5.70
CA GLU A 68 -15.80 -5.35 -6.55
C GLU A 68 -16.72 -4.17 -6.23
N ARG A 69 -18.05 -4.42 -6.19
CA ARG A 69 -19.04 -3.37 -5.89
C ARG A 69 -18.82 -2.77 -4.50
N GLU A 70 -18.54 -3.60 -3.49
CA GLU A 70 -18.31 -3.15 -2.13
C GLU A 70 -17.05 -2.29 -1.99
N VAL A 71 -15.95 -2.71 -2.63
CA VAL A 71 -14.69 -1.97 -2.58
C VAL A 71 -14.79 -0.67 -3.35
N ILE A 72 -15.33 -0.70 -4.57
CA ILE A 72 -15.54 0.50 -5.38
C ILE A 72 -16.42 1.51 -4.62
N ALA A 73 -17.54 1.07 -4.02
CA ALA A 73 -18.41 1.94 -3.24
C ALA A 73 -17.66 2.62 -2.08
N LYS A 74 -16.79 1.90 -1.38
CA LYS A 74 -15.95 2.46 -0.30
C LYS A 74 -14.88 3.42 -0.85
N TRP A 75 -14.36 3.18 -2.05
CA TRP A 75 -13.33 4.00 -2.67
C TRP A 75 -13.86 5.28 -3.31
N GLN A 76 -15.17 5.40 -3.55
CA GLN A 76 -15.77 6.62 -4.12
C GLN A 76 -15.42 7.89 -3.34
N GLN A 77 -15.23 7.81 -2.02
CA GLN A 77 -14.82 8.96 -1.21
C GLN A 77 -13.43 9.52 -1.57
N PHE A 78 -12.60 8.74 -2.26
CA PHE A 78 -11.26 9.11 -2.72
C PHE A 78 -11.21 9.42 -4.23
N ALA A 79 -12.34 9.27 -4.93
CA ALA A 79 -12.43 9.57 -6.35
C ALA A 79 -12.44 11.09 -6.58
N GLN A 80 -11.64 11.56 -7.54
CA GLN A 80 -11.58 12.94 -7.99
C GLN A 80 -11.64 12.98 -9.53
N GLY A 81 -12.84 13.09 -10.07
CA GLY A 81 -13.06 12.95 -11.51
C GLY A 81 -12.72 11.52 -11.96
N PRO A 82 -11.92 11.33 -13.02
CA PRO A 82 -11.60 10.00 -13.56
C PRO A 82 -10.45 9.29 -12.82
N ALA A 83 -10.10 9.74 -11.61
CA ALA A 83 -8.92 9.24 -10.90
C ALA A 83 -9.24 8.92 -9.45
N LEU A 84 -8.66 7.84 -8.94
CA LEU A 84 -8.54 7.59 -7.50
C LEU A 84 -7.33 8.36 -6.96
N VAL A 85 -7.53 9.22 -5.97
CA VAL A 85 -6.46 10.03 -5.36
C VAL A 85 -6.19 9.58 -3.94
N VAL A 86 -4.99 9.03 -3.70
CA VAL A 86 -4.59 8.52 -2.38
C VAL A 86 -3.39 9.30 -1.84
N GLN A 87 -3.39 9.54 -0.53
CA GLN A 87 -2.21 10.03 0.18
C GLN A 87 -1.45 8.84 0.74
N VAL A 88 -0.20 8.68 0.31
CA VAL A 88 0.70 7.65 0.83
C VAL A 88 1.85 8.30 1.56
N ARG A 89 2.18 7.78 2.73
CA ARG A 89 3.39 8.13 3.44
C ARG A 89 4.47 7.13 3.04
N LEU A 90 5.52 7.62 2.38
CA LEU A 90 6.69 6.83 2.02
C LEU A 90 7.80 7.07 3.03
N VAL A 91 8.33 5.98 3.61
CA VAL A 91 9.53 6.01 4.44
C VAL A 91 10.70 5.48 3.61
N THR A 92 11.74 6.29 3.46
CA THR A 92 12.97 5.91 2.76
C THR A 92 14.10 5.82 3.77
N ALA A 93 14.85 4.72 3.74
CA ALA A 93 16.04 4.55 4.56
C ALA A 93 17.26 4.28 3.68
N ILE A 94 18.37 4.96 3.99
CA ILE A 94 19.68 4.76 3.37
C ILE A 94 20.65 4.44 4.50
N ALA A 95 21.37 3.33 4.38
CA ALA A 95 22.34 2.89 5.37
C ALA A 95 23.54 2.24 4.67
N ARG A 96 24.66 2.10 5.39
CA ARG A 96 25.85 1.41 4.90
C ARG A 96 26.08 0.15 5.73
N LYS A 97 26.44 -0.94 5.05
CA LYS A 97 26.96 -2.13 5.72
C LYS A 97 28.40 -1.84 6.12
N GLU A 98 28.73 -2.06 7.38
CA GLU A 98 30.11 -2.01 7.86
C GLU A 98 30.88 -3.27 7.47
#